data_AF-A0A4U9YVF6-F1
#
_entry.id   AF-A0A4U9YVF6-F1
#
_cell.length_a   1.000
_cell.length_b   1.000
_cell.length_c   1.000
_cell.angle_alpha   90.00
_cell.angle_beta   90.00
_cell.angle_gamma   90.00
#
_symmetry.space_group_name_H-M   'P 1'
#
loop_
_entity.id
_entity.type
_entity.pdbx_description
1 polymer ?
#
loop_
_entity_poly.entity_id
_entity_poly.type
_entity_poly.pdbx_seq_one_letter_code
_entity_poly.pdbx_strand_id
1 'polypeptide(L)'
;MPLEIITKEIFKQHYQKARRKSFIQSLEMSILLKKRGYNVEFIGFFTNNQLQVSALLFSTKMAGGLYLEINSGPVVTNYELLPKFYEELKIYAKN
;
A
#
# COMPACT_ATOMS: atom_id res chain seq x y z
N MET A 1 -0.26 10.09 11.83
CA MET A 1 -0.48 8.76 12.44
C MET A 1 0.33 7.82 11.58
N PRO A 2 1.11 6.91 12.18
CA PRO A 2 2.04 6.11 11.41
C PRO A 2 1.30 5.23 10.39
N LEU A 3 2.01 4.89 9.32
CA LEU A 3 1.58 3.80 8.45
C LEU A 3 1.67 2.47 9.19
N GLU A 4 0.67 1.63 8.99
CA GLU A 4 0.58 0.32 9.62
C GLU A 4 0.55 -0.77 8.56
N ILE A 5 1.20 -1.90 8.84
CA ILE A 5 1.00 -3.12 8.05
C ILE A 5 -0.39 -3.66 8.40
N ILE A 6 -1.22 -3.84 7.38
CA ILE A 6 -2.59 -4.34 7.51
C ILE A 6 -2.72 -5.73 6.90
N THR A 7 -3.79 -6.44 7.29
CA THR A 7 -4.09 -7.75 6.69
C THR A 7 -4.62 -7.61 5.26
N LYS A 8 -4.48 -8.68 4.48
CA LYS A 8 -5.03 -8.74 3.12
C LYS A 8 -6.55 -8.57 3.11
N GLU A 9 -7.25 -9.00 4.16
CA GLU A 9 -8.69 -8.85 4.33
C GLU A 9 -9.09 -7.38 4.49
N ILE A 10 -8.39 -6.63 5.36
CA ILE A 10 -8.64 -5.19 5.56
C ILE A 10 -8.38 -4.43 4.26
N PHE A 11 -7.26 -4.74 3.58
CA PHE A 11 -6.95 -4.17 2.28
C PHE A 11 -8.06 -4.44 1.24
N LYS A 12 -8.53 -5.69 1.14
CA LYS A 12 -9.60 -6.07 0.20
C LYS A 12 -10.88 -5.28 0.46
N GLN A 13 -11.27 -5.13 1.71
CA GLN A 13 -12.47 -4.36 2.09
C GLN A 13 -12.32 -2.89 1.68
N HIS A 14 -11.15 -2.28 1.90
CA HIS A 14 -10.90 -0.90 1.49
C HIS A 14 -10.86 -0.75 -0.04
N TYR A 15 -10.19 -1.67 -0.74
CA TYR A 15 -10.17 -1.75 -2.20
C TYR A 15 -11.56 -1.83 -2.82
N GLN A 16 -12.49 -2.54 -2.19
CA GLN A 16 -13.87 -2.62 -2.64
C GLN A 16 -14.62 -1.29 -2.49
N LYS A 17 -14.33 -0.51 -1.44
CA LYS A 17 -14.94 0.79 -1.16
C LYS A 17 -14.42 1.92 -2.06
N ALA A 18 -13.17 1.85 -2.51
CA ALA A 18 -12.56 2.89 -3.32
C ALA A 18 -13.28 3.07 -4.67
N ARG A 19 -13.67 4.32 -4.97
CA ARG A 19 -14.35 4.67 -6.24
C ARG A 19 -13.46 4.47 -7.45
N ARG A 20 -12.17 4.81 -7.33
CA ARG A 20 -11.15 4.59 -8.36
C ARG A 20 -10.12 3.63 -7.81
N LYS A 21 -9.79 2.60 -8.58
CA LYS A 21 -8.84 1.57 -8.20
C LYS A 21 -8.17 0.97 -9.42
N SER A 22 -6.87 0.74 -9.31
CA SER A 22 -6.10 0.02 -10.32
C SER A 22 -6.17 -1.49 -10.05
N PHE A 23 -6.21 -2.29 -11.11
CA PHE A 23 -5.98 -3.74 -10.98
C PHE A 23 -4.59 -4.05 -10.44
N ILE A 24 -3.59 -3.19 -10.68
CA ILE A 24 -2.23 -3.40 -10.16
C ILE A 24 -2.20 -3.33 -8.63
N GLN A 25 -3.16 -2.65 -8.01
CA GLN A 25 -3.33 -2.61 -6.55
C GLN A 25 -4.36 -3.64 -6.05
N SER A 26 -4.46 -4.81 -6.69
CA SER A 26 -5.41 -5.88 -6.31
C SER A 26 -4.75 -7.00 -5.48
N LEU A 27 -5.58 -7.86 -4.88
CA LEU A 27 -5.07 -9.07 -4.23
C LEU A 27 -4.47 -10.05 -5.24
N GLU A 28 -5.05 -10.14 -6.44
CA GLU A 28 -4.58 -10.99 -7.51
C GLU A 28 -3.16 -10.58 -7.94
N MET A 29 -2.91 -9.27 -8.06
CA MET A 29 -1.57 -8.75 -8.34
C MET A 29 -0.58 -9.08 -7.22
N SER A 30 -1.00 -9.02 -5.95
CA SER A 30 -0.16 -9.42 -4.82
C SER A 30 0.33 -10.87 -4.93
N ILE A 31 -0.53 -11.78 -5.41
CA ILE A 31 -0.18 -13.20 -5.59
C ILE A 31 0.83 -13.34 -6.74
N LEU A 32 0.63 -12.60 -7.84
CA LEU A 32 1.55 -12.61 -8.97
C LEU A 32 2.94 -12.09 -8.59
N LEU A 33 3.02 -10.98 -7.84
CA LEU A 33 4.28 -10.40 -7.38
C LEU A 33 5.03 -11.35 -6.45
N LYS A 34 4.33 -12.00 -5.50
CA LYS A 34 4.93 -13.04 -4.65
C LYS A 34 5.51 -14.20 -5.47
N LYS A 35 4.77 -14.69 -6.47
CA LYS A 35 5.24 -15.76 -7.38
C LYS A 35 6.48 -15.34 -8.19
N ARG A 36 6.67 -14.04 -8.44
CA ARG A 36 7.85 -13.48 -9.11
C ARG A 36 9.02 -13.21 -8.16
N GLY A 37 8.90 -13.54 -6.87
CA GLY A 37 9.96 -13.40 -5.89
C GLY A 37 10.04 -12.04 -5.19
N TYR A 38 9.03 -11.19 -5.35
CA TYR A 38 8.94 -9.95 -4.59
C TYR A 38 8.41 -10.20 -3.17
N ASN A 39 8.93 -9.45 -2.21
CA ASN A 39 8.27 -9.26 -0.92
C ASN A 39 7.04 -8.38 -1.14
N VAL A 40 5.96 -8.66 -0.42
CA VAL A 40 4.68 -7.98 -0.62
C VAL A 40 4.03 -7.73 0.74
N GLU A 41 3.71 -6.47 0.99
CA GLU A 41 3.04 -5.98 2.18
C GLU A 41 1.80 -5.18 1.78
N PHE A 42 0.80 -5.18 2.66
CA PHE A 42 -0.30 -4.24 2.56
C PHE A 42 -0.12 -3.21 3.65
N ILE A 43 -0.09 -1.94 3.28
CA ILE A 43 0.06 -0.84 4.24
C ILE A 43 -1.22 0.01 4.25
N GLY A 44 -1.53 0.57 5.41
CA GLY A 44 -2.73 1.37 5.64
C GLY A 44 -2.43 2.65 6.40
N PHE A 45 -3.08 3.73 6.00
CA PHE A 45 -3.13 4.99 6.72
C PHE A 45 -4.55 5.23 7.22
N PHE A 46 -4.66 5.26 8.54
CA PHE A 46 -5.92 5.47 9.24
C PHE A 46 -6.13 6.94 9.55
N THR A 47 -7.38 7.32 9.80
CA THR A 47 -7.75 8.62 10.36
C THR A 47 -9.08 8.44 11.06
N ASN A 48 -9.18 8.87 12.33
CA ASN A 48 -10.35 8.63 13.17
C ASN A 48 -10.78 7.14 13.18
N ASN A 49 -9.81 6.23 13.34
CA ASN A 49 -9.99 4.77 13.33
C ASN A 49 -10.59 4.19 12.03
N GLN A 50 -10.59 4.95 10.94
CA GLN A 50 -11.03 4.51 9.63
C GLN A 50 -9.86 4.46 8.66
N LEU A 51 -9.77 3.39 7.87
CA LEU A 51 -8.77 3.28 6.81
C LEU A 51 -9.15 4.17 5.63
N GLN A 52 -8.30 5.14 5.32
CA GLN A 52 -8.56 6.17 4.29
C GLN A 52 -7.70 5.99 3.04
N VAL A 53 -6.46 5.52 3.23
CA VAL A 53 -5.51 5.21 2.16
C VAL A 53 -4.88 3.86 2.46
N SER A 54 -4.78 2.99 1.45
CA SER A 54 -4.03 1.74 1.57
C SER A 54 -3.24 1.45 0.31
N ALA A 55 -2.18 0.67 0.40
CA ALA A 55 -1.39 0.29 -0.76
C ALA A 55 -0.94 -1.17 -0.70
N LEU A 56 -0.88 -1.78 -1.88
CA LEU A 56 -0.04 -2.93 -2.14
C LEU A 56 1.37 -2.41 -2.37
N LEU A 57 2.22 -2.63 -1.38
CA LEU A 57 3.64 -2.31 -1.40
C LEU A 57 4.41 -3.59 -1.74
N PHE A 58 5.31 -3.52 -2.72
CA PHE A 58 6.22 -4.62 -2.96
C PHE A 58 7.66 -4.16 -2.94
N SER A 59 8.55 -5.08 -2.58
CA SER A 59 9.97 -4.79 -2.44
C SER A 59 10.85 -5.94 -2.91
N THR A 60 12.07 -5.59 -3.29
CA THR A 60 13.12 -6.55 -3.63
C THR A 60 14.49 -5.97 -3.31
N LYS A 61 15.48 -6.83 -3.08
CA LYS A 61 16.87 -6.38 -2.91
C LYS A 61 17.46 -6.05 -4.28
N MET A 62 18.07 -4.88 -4.40
CA MET A 62 18.83 -4.45 -5.57
C MET A 62 20.25 -4.08 -5.15
N ALA A 63 21.15 -3.93 -6.13
CA ALA A 63 22.46 -3.35 -5.86
C ALA A 63 22.28 -1.93 -5.30
N GLY A 64 22.83 -1.67 -4.12
CA GLY A 64 22.69 -0.36 -3.45
C GLY A 64 21.55 -0.26 -2.44
N GLY A 65 20.73 -1.30 -2.23
CA GLY A 65 19.78 -1.34 -1.12
C GLY A 65 18.45 -2.02 -1.42
N LEU A 66 17.46 -1.75 -0.57
CA LEU A 66 16.10 -2.24 -0.74
C LEU A 66 15.34 -1.32 -1.71
N TYR A 67 14.74 -1.90 -2.73
CA TYR A 67 13.81 -1.22 -3.62
C TYR A 67 12.38 -1.44 -3.11
N LEU A 68 11.59 -0.36 -3.04
CA LEU A 68 10.18 -0.39 -2.66
C LEU A 68 9.34 0.31 -3.73
N GLU A 69 8.17 -0.25 -4.07
CA GLU A 69 7.29 0.30 -5.08
C GLU A 69 5.81 0.17 -4.72
N ILE A 70 5.06 1.24 -4.98
CA ILE A 70 3.60 1.26 -5.05
C ILE A 70 3.21 1.56 -6.50
N ASN A 71 2.93 0.52 -7.28
CA ASN A 71 2.61 0.69 -8.70
C ASN A 71 1.13 1.03 -8.91
N SER A 72 0.85 2.09 -9.66
CA SER A 72 -0.51 2.53 -10.03
C SER A 72 -1.47 2.65 -8.83
N GLY A 73 -0.92 3.03 -7.67
CA GLY A 73 -1.65 3.25 -6.43
C GLY A 73 -1.34 4.62 -5.82
N PRO A 74 -1.71 4.85 -4.55
CA PRO A 74 -2.39 3.93 -3.63
C PRO A 74 -3.90 3.78 -3.92
N VAL A 75 -4.59 2.98 -3.11
CA VAL A 75 -6.05 2.88 -3.03
C VAL A 75 -6.55 3.95 -2.06
N VAL A 76 -7.52 4.77 -2.48
CA VAL A 76 -7.91 5.99 -1.75
C VAL A 76 -9.43 6.10 -1.64
N THR A 77 -9.93 6.32 -0.42
CA THR A 77 -11.32 6.73 -0.16
C THR A 77 -11.43 8.22 0.19
N ASN A 78 -10.39 8.82 0.77
CA ASN A 78 -10.28 10.26 1.00
C ASN A 78 -8.98 10.83 0.42
N TYR A 79 -9.08 11.62 -0.65
CA TYR A 79 -7.94 12.18 -1.38
C TYR A 79 -7.24 13.33 -0.63
N GLU A 80 -7.91 14.01 0.30
CA GLU A 80 -7.30 15.09 1.09
C GLU A 80 -6.17 14.58 2.01
N LEU A 81 -6.14 13.27 2.26
CA LEU A 81 -5.16 12.62 3.12
C LEU A 81 -3.95 12.07 2.36
N LEU A 82 -3.94 12.13 1.03
CA LEU A 82 -2.80 11.68 0.22
C LEU A 82 -1.49 12.39 0.58
N PRO A 83 -1.44 13.72 0.76
CA PRO A 83 -0.19 14.39 1.16
C PRO A 83 0.40 13.82 2.45
N LYS A 84 -0.44 13.62 3.48
CA LYS A 84 -0.03 13.05 4.77
C LYS A 84 0.41 11.58 4.63
N PHE A 85 -0.31 10.79 3.82
CA PHE A 85 0.11 9.42 3.50
C PHE A 85 1.53 9.38 2.91
N TYR A 86 1.86 10.27 1.98
CA TYR A 86 3.19 10.30 1.37
C TYR A 86 4.29 10.79 2.32
N GLU A 87 3.98 11.66 3.28
CA GLU A 87 4.90 12.04 4.35
C GLU A 87 5.25 10.83 5.22
N GLU A 88 4.24 10.11 5.69
CA GLU A 88 4.41 8.91 6.51
C GLU A 88 5.09 7.77 5.72
N LEU A 89 4.83 7.65 4.40
CA LEU A 89 5.49 6.67 3.53
C LEU A 89 6.99 6.89 3.44
N LYS A 90 7.45 8.15 3.41
CA LYS A 90 8.88 8.46 3.42
C LYS A 90 9.55 8.08 4.74
N ILE A 91 8.80 8.11 5.84
CA ILE A 91 9.29 7.67 7.15
C ILE A 91 9.33 6.14 7.18
N TYR A 92 8.26 5.48 6.75
CA TYR A 92 8.17 4.02 6.65
C TYR A 92 9.32 3.43 5.83
N ALA A 93 9.58 3.97 4.64
CA ALA A 93 10.58 3.44 3.71
C ALA A 93 12.05 3.63 4.15
N LYS A 94 12.30 4.38 5.23
CA LYS A 94 13.65 4.57 5.79
C LYS A 94 14.01 3.56 6.89
N ASN A 95 13.00 2.86 7.41
CA ASN A 95 13.15 1.85 8.47
C ASN A 95 13.29 0.45 7.85
#